data_AF-A0A917K063-F1
#
_entry.id   AF-A0A917K063-F1
#
_cell.length_a   1.000
_cell.length_b   1.000
_cell.length_c   1.000
_cell.angle_alpha   90.00
_cell.angle_beta   90.00
_cell.angle_gamma   90.00
#
_symmetry.space_group_name_H-M   'P 1'
#
loop_
_entity.id
_entity.type
_entity.pdbx_description
1 polymer ?
#
loop_
_entity_poly.entity_id
_entity_poly.type
_entity_poly.pdbx_seq_one_letter_code
_entity_poly.pdbx_strand_id
1 'polypeptide(L)'
;MSNPEPVESGPLEPPAVVFARLADVPLDALDKLLETTHAVYDDLNRVLGHPYWADLVYHQGAAIKALKEARVSLEGLRAEAIGARNTELGITVTTAVVDGERHYAQTEDDKAALVDRVLRPQQPGACHLYVWDRPHVDPEAPGPYVQMRIVTDTEAEVGVLNFTEESEDGEMQSWHTLNPQPLPEAPALRFDAGSTLRFPRNAVLPFRDLRAALDEFTRTGQRPEAVRWQPARWGDL
;
A
#
# COMPACT_ATOMS: atom_id res chain seq x y z
N MET A 1 1.83 5.30 39.55
CA MET A 1 1.37 3.92 39.26
C MET A 1 2.61 3.08 39.10
N SER A 2 2.83 2.08 39.96
CA SER A 2 3.99 1.19 39.86
C SER A 2 3.80 0.21 38.72
N ASN A 3 4.82 -0.01 37.89
CA ASN A 3 4.82 -1.12 36.94
C ASN A 3 4.64 -2.44 37.69
N PRO A 4 3.82 -3.38 37.18
CA PRO A 4 3.75 -4.71 37.75
C PRO A 4 5.12 -5.40 37.64
N GLU A 5 5.52 -6.13 38.68
CA GLU A 5 6.78 -6.87 38.71
C GLU A 5 6.83 -7.94 37.62
N PRO A 6 8.02 -8.25 37.06
CA PRO A 6 8.15 -9.27 36.03
C PRO A 6 7.84 -10.64 36.63
N VAL A 7 6.78 -11.28 36.14
CA VAL A 7 6.46 -12.67 36.46
C VAL A 7 7.54 -13.57 35.86
N GLU A 8 8.10 -14.48 36.65
CA GLU A 8 9.08 -15.48 36.20
C GLU A 8 8.58 -16.22 34.96
N SER A 9 9.36 -16.11 33.88
CA SER A 9 8.98 -16.57 32.54
C SER A 9 9.15 -18.07 32.42
N GLY A 10 8.04 -18.77 32.15
CA GLY A 10 8.07 -20.03 31.39
C GLY A 10 8.76 -19.84 30.03
N PRO A 11 8.87 -20.88 29.19
CA PRO A 11 9.48 -20.73 27.87
C PRO A 11 8.84 -19.55 27.14
N LEU A 12 9.66 -18.55 26.80
CA LEU A 12 9.20 -17.33 26.15
C LEU A 12 8.49 -17.72 24.87
N GLU A 13 7.23 -17.35 24.78
CA GLU A 13 6.43 -17.60 23.59
C GLU A 13 7.07 -16.88 22.38
N PRO A 14 7.09 -17.49 21.19
CA PRO A 14 7.68 -16.86 20.02
C PRO A 14 7.00 -15.50 19.72
N PRO A 15 7.77 -14.42 19.47
CA PRO A 15 7.22 -13.08 19.24
C PRO A 15 6.13 -13.04 18.16
N ALA A 16 6.29 -13.80 17.07
CA ALA A 16 5.30 -13.90 16.00
C ALA A 16 3.91 -14.38 16.48
N VAL A 17 3.85 -15.24 17.50
CA VAL A 17 2.59 -15.70 18.09
C VAL A 17 1.95 -14.61 18.95
N VAL A 18 2.77 -13.86 19.70
CA VAL A 18 2.31 -12.71 20.48
C VAL A 18 1.75 -11.63 19.56
N PHE A 19 2.48 -11.27 18.49
CA PHE A 19 2.03 -10.29 17.50
C PHE A 19 0.76 -10.75 16.76
N ALA A 20 0.62 -12.04 16.46
CA ALA A 20 -0.62 -12.57 15.86
C ALA A 20 -1.85 -12.30 16.74
N ARG A 21 -1.73 -12.42 18.07
CA ARG A 21 -2.82 -12.08 18.99
C ARG A 21 -3.05 -10.57 19.11
N LEU A 22 -1.99 -9.77 19.08
CA LEU A 22 -2.12 -8.30 19.08
C LEU A 22 -2.81 -7.79 17.81
N ALA A 23 -2.68 -8.51 16.69
CA ALA A 23 -3.38 -8.21 15.44
C ALA A 23 -4.88 -8.59 15.45
N ASP A 24 -5.34 -9.38 16.43
CA ASP A 24 -6.75 -9.80 16.58
C ASP A 24 -7.58 -8.70 17.27
N VAL A 25 -7.61 -7.53 16.64
CA VAL A 25 -8.32 -6.34 17.13
C VAL A 25 -9.78 -6.37 16.65
N PRO A 26 -10.79 -6.22 17.52
CA PRO A 26 -12.20 -6.40 17.16
C PRO A 26 -12.80 -5.15 16.50
N LEU A 27 -12.28 -4.76 15.34
CA LEU A 27 -12.74 -3.57 14.59
C LEU A 27 -14.23 -3.67 14.22
N ASP A 28 -14.74 -4.86 13.88
CA ASP A 28 -16.16 -5.06 13.54
C ASP A 28 -17.09 -4.73 14.71
N ALA A 29 -16.67 -5.03 15.95
CA ALA A 29 -17.46 -4.69 17.13
C ALA A 29 -17.53 -3.18 17.34
N LEU A 30 -16.45 -2.47 17.03
CA LEU A 30 -16.41 -1.01 17.09
C LEU A 30 -17.20 -0.36 15.95
N ASP A 31 -17.15 -0.92 14.74
CA ASP A 31 -17.97 -0.49 13.60
C ASP A 31 -19.46 -0.64 13.90
N LYS A 32 -19.86 -1.76 14.49
CA LYS A 32 -21.24 -1.96 14.95
C LYS A 32 -21.65 -0.97 16.03
N LEU A 33 -20.75 -0.65 16.96
CA LEU A 33 -21.01 0.34 18.00
C LEU A 33 -21.15 1.75 17.41
N LEU A 34 -20.31 2.11 16.43
CA LEU A 34 -20.43 3.36 15.68
C LEU A 34 -21.77 3.47 14.96
N GLU A 35 -22.16 2.44 14.21
CA GLU A 35 -23.44 2.37 13.50
C GLU A 35 -24.62 2.53 14.47
N THR A 36 -24.63 1.75 15.56
CA THR A 36 -25.68 1.80 16.58
C THR A 36 -25.76 3.17 17.24
N THR A 37 -24.61 3.80 17.53
CA THR A 37 -24.55 5.15 18.11
C THR A 37 -25.08 6.20 17.14
N HIS A 38 -24.79 6.05 15.84
CA HIS A 38 -25.27 6.96 14.80
C HIS A 38 -26.78 6.84 14.59
N ALA A 39 -27.34 5.63 14.66
CA ALA A 39 -28.78 5.38 14.49
C ALA A 39 -29.66 6.12 15.53
N VAL A 40 -29.12 6.43 16.72
CA VAL A 40 -29.83 7.23 17.74
C VAL A 40 -30.12 8.67 17.25
N TYR A 41 -29.41 9.17 16.23
CA TYR A 41 -29.59 10.52 15.70
C TYR A 41 -31.00 10.75 15.15
N ASP A 42 -31.60 9.72 14.54
CA ASP A 42 -32.96 9.79 14.00
C ASP A 42 -33.99 10.03 15.09
N ASP A 43 -33.80 9.43 16.27
CA ASP A 43 -34.66 9.67 17.43
C ASP A 43 -34.40 11.02 18.08
N LEU A 44 -33.15 11.52 18.07
CA LEU A 44 -32.81 12.85 18.59
C LEU A 44 -33.50 13.96 17.80
N ASN A 45 -33.63 13.81 16.49
CA ASN A 45 -34.36 14.78 15.67
C ASN A 45 -35.86 14.84 16.01
N ARG A 46 -36.44 13.78 16.57
CA ARG A 46 -37.86 13.75 16.99
C ARG A 46 -38.12 14.62 18.22
N VAL A 47 -37.10 14.94 19.01
CA VAL A 47 -37.20 15.80 20.19
C VAL A 47 -36.61 17.20 19.96
N LEU A 48 -36.48 17.61 18.71
CA LEU A 48 -36.05 18.95 18.32
C LEU A 48 -36.92 20.02 19.00
N GLY A 49 -36.27 20.99 19.66
CA GLY A 49 -36.92 22.06 20.42
C GLY A 49 -37.11 21.76 21.92
N HIS A 50 -36.82 20.54 22.37
CA HIS A 50 -36.77 20.24 23.80
C HIS A 50 -35.56 20.94 24.46
N PRO A 51 -35.64 21.43 25.72
CA PRO A 51 -34.54 22.15 26.37
C PRO A 51 -33.21 21.37 26.43
N TYR A 52 -33.28 20.04 26.50
CA TYR A 52 -32.10 19.16 26.55
C TYR A 52 -31.59 18.72 25.18
N TRP A 53 -32.28 19.06 24.08
CA TRP A 53 -31.94 18.56 22.75
C TRP A 53 -30.50 18.89 22.35
N ALA A 54 -30.07 20.13 22.58
CA ALA A 54 -28.73 20.58 22.23
C ALA A 54 -27.64 19.79 22.98
N ASP A 55 -27.83 19.54 24.28
CA ASP A 55 -26.88 18.76 25.09
C ASP A 55 -26.82 17.30 24.63
N LEU A 56 -27.96 16.70 24.28
CA LEU A 56 -28.00 15.33 23.76
C LEU A 56 -27.27 15.19 22.42
N VAL A 57 -27.49 16.12 21.49
CA VAL A 57 -26.75 16.17 20.21
C VAL A 57 -25.26 16.35 20.44
N TYR A 58 -24.89 17.24 21.37
CA TYR A 58 -23.49 17.46 21.74
C TYR A 58 -22.82 16.17 22.25
N HIS A 59 -23.45 15.49 23.21
CA HIS A 59 -22.90 14.27 23.80
C HIS A 59 -22.81 13.11 22.79
N GLN A 60 -23.82 12.95 21.93
CA GLN A 60 -23.77 11.94 20.88
C GLN A 60 -22.65 12.24 19.86
N GLY A 61 -22.53 13.49 19.42
CA GLY A 61 -21.46 13.91 18.51
C GLY A 61 -20.07 13.66 19.10
N ALA A 62 -19.89 13.97 20.39
CA ALA A 62 -18.66 13.68 21.12
C ALA A 62 -18.36 12.17 21.20
N ALA A 63 -19.38 11.34 21.47
CA ALA A 63 -19.24 9.89 21.51
C ALA A 63 -18.85 9.32 20.13
N ILE A 64 -19.52 9.74 19.05
CA ILE A 64 -19.20 9.34 17.68
C ILE A 64 -17.75 9.71 17.33
N LYS A 65 -17.32 10.93 17.68
CA LYS A 65 -15.94 11.37 17.47
C LYS A 65 -14.95 10.46 18.19
N ALA A 66 -15.16 10.20 19.49
CA ALA A 66 -14.28 9.36 20.29
C ALA A 66 -14.21 7.92 19.74
N LEU A 67 -15.33 7.36 19.30
CA LEU A 67 -15.38 6.02 18.69
C LEU A 67 -14.61 5.97 17.36
N LYS A 68 -14.70 7.01 16.53
CA LYS A 68 -13.91 7.11 15.28
C LYS A 68 -12.41 7.19 15.56
N GLU A 69 -12.01 8.00 16.53
CA GLU A 69 -10.60 8.13 16.96
C GLU A 69 -10.06 6.80 17.53
N ALA A 70 -10.86 6.12 18.36
CA ALA A 70 -10.52 4.79 18.86
C ALA A 70 -10.35 3.77 17.72
N ARG A 71 -11.22 3.83 16.70
CA ARG A 71 -11.16 2.95 15.54
C ARG A 71 -9.86 3.12 14.76
N VAL A 72 -9.49 4.37 14.45
CA VAL A 72 -8.23 4.68 13.78
C VAL A 72 -7.03 4.18 14.60
N SER A 73 -7.04 4.39 15.91
CA SER A 73 -5.96 3.93 16.79
C SER A 73 -5.83 2.41 16.82
N LEU A 74 -6.96 1.70 16.86
CA LEU A 74 -7.01 0.24 16.85
C LEU A 74 -6.61 -0.35 15.49
N GLU A 75 -6.96 0.32 14.39
CA GLU A 75 -6.51 -0.05 13.05
C GLU A 75 -4.99 0.11 12.91
N GLY A 76 -4.42 1.21 13.42
CA GLY A 76 -2.97 1.41 13.50
C GLY A 76 -2.28 0.32 14.33
N LEU A 77 -2.81 0.00 15.52
CA LEU A 77 -2.29 -1.09 16.36
C LEU A 77 -2.28 -2.44 15.61
N ARG A 78 -3.38 -2.77 14.93
CA ARG A 78 -3.49 -3.99 14.13
C ARG A 78 -2.46 -4.01 12.99
N ALA A 79 -2.30 -2.90 12.27
CA ALA A 79 -1.34 -2.78 11.18
C ALA A 79 0.09 -2.99 11.69
N GLU A 80 0.48 -2.35 12.80
CA GLU A 80 1.80 -2.52 13.42
C GLU A 80 2.05 -3.96 13.89
N ALA A 81 1.05 -4.58 14.53
CA ALA A 81 1.17 -5.98 14.96
C ALA A 81 1.34 -6.94 13.76
N ILE A 82 0.64 -6.69 12.65
CA ILE A 82 0.80 -7.48 11.41
C ILE A 82 2.22 -7.28 10.84
N GLY A 83 2.68 -6.05 10.72
CA GLY A 83 4.02 -5.74 10.20
C GLY A 83 5.13 -6.36 11.04
N ALA A 84 5.04 -6.24 12.37
CA ALA A 84 5.98 -6.86 13.30
C ALA A 84 5.98 -8.39 13.17
N ARG A 85 4.80 -9.04 13.14
CA ARG A 85 4.69 -10.48 12.91
C ARG A 85 5.35 -10.91 11.60
N ASN A 86 5.05 -10.21 10.51
CA ASN A 86 5.55 -10.56 9.19
C ASN A 86 7.06 -10.37 9.09
N THR A 87 7.60 -9.31 9.71
CA THR A 87 9.05 -9.09 9.84
C THR A 87 9.73 -10.26 10.56
N GLU A 88 9.19 -10.72 11.70
CA GLU A 88 9.70 -11.89 12.43
C GLU A 88 9.69 -13.18 11.60
N LEU A 89 8.73 -13.30 10.68
CA LEU A 89 8.57 -14.47 9.81
C LEU A 89 9.29 -14.33 8.46
N GLY A 90 9.90 -13.19 8.16
CA GLY A 90 10.48 -12.90 6.84
C GLY A 90 9.43 -12.85 5.72
N ILE A 91 8.18 -12.51 6.04
CA ILE A 91 7.06 -12.42 5.09
C ILE A 91 6.98 -10.99 4.56
N THR A 92 6.82 -10.87 3.24
CA THR A 92 6.49 -9.59 2.58
C THR A 92 5.14 -9.67 1.88
N VAL A 93 4.41 -8.57 1.95
CA VAL A 93 3.15 -8.36 1.23
C VAL A 93 3.42 -7.47 0.02
N THR A 94 3.01 -7.93 -1.16
CA THR A 94 2.96 -7.12 -2.35
C THR A 94 1.59 -6.45 -2.45
N THR A 95 1.57 -5.12 -2.53
CA THR A 95 0.37 -4.35 -2.85
C THR A 95 0.46 -3.85 -4.28
N ALA A 96 -0.55 -4.17 -5.10
CA ALA A 96 -0.70 -3.63 -6.44
C ALA A 96 -1.85 -2.62 -6.49
N VAL A 97 -1.64 -1.48 -7.16
CA VAL A 97 -2.71 -0.56 -7.57
C VAL A 97 -2.88 -0.71 -9.07
N VAL A 98 -4.02 -1.29 -9.49
CA VAL A 98 -4.35 -1.55 -10.90
C VAL A 98 -5.76 -1.04 -11.15
N ASP A 99 -5.95 -0.25 -12.20
CA ASP A 99 -7.25 0.32 -12.58
C ASP A 99 -7.95 1.08 -11.42
N GLY A 100 -7.15 1.66 -10.51
CA GLY A 100 -7.64 2.37 -9.31
C GLY A 100 -7.97 1.47 -8.11
N GLU A 101 -7.88 0.15 -8.26
CA GLU A 101 -8.15 -0.83 -7.21
C GLU A 101 -6.86 -1.35 -6.58
N ARG A 102 -6.91 -1.63 -5.27
CA ARG A 102 -5.80 -2.26 -4.53
C ARG A 102 -5.98 -3.77 -4.47
N HIS A 103 -4.89 -4.49 -4.71
CA HIS A 103 -4.80 -5.93 -4.58
C HIS A 103 -3.59 -6.31 -3.74
N TYR A 104 -3.67 -7.43 -3.04
CA TYR A 104 -2.68 -7.86 -2.06
C TYR A 104 -2.26 -9.31 -2.30
N ALA A 105 -0.96 -9.59 -2.26
CA ALA A 105 -0.43 -10.94 -2.39
C ALA A 105 0.66 -11.21 -1.37
N GLN A 106 0.66 -12.40 -0.80
CA GLN A 106 1.68 -12.86 0.14
C GLN A 106 2.41 -14.11 -0.38
N THR A 107 1.68 -15.01 -1.03
CA THR A 107 2.24 -16.23 -1.62
C THR A 107 2.91 -15.95 -2.96
N GLU A 108 3.83 -16.82 -3.37
CA GLU A 108 4.49 -16.70 -4.68
C GLU A 108 3.48 -16.77 -5.84
N ASP A 109 2.49 -17.66 -5.75
CA ASP A 109 1.44 -17.82 -6.77
C ASP A 109 0.58 -16.56 -6.90
N ASP A 110 0.16 -15.98 -5.77
CA ASP A 110 -0.62 -14.73 -5.78
C ASP A 110 0.21 -13.56 -6.31
N LYS A 111 1.51 -13.51 -5.99
CA LYS A 111 2.42 -12.47 -6.48
C LYS A 111 2.60 -12.58 -7.99
N ALA A 112 2.77 -13.79 -8.53
CA ALA A 112 2.83 -14.01 -9.98
C ALA A 112 1.54 -13.57 -10.68
N ALA A 113 0.37 -13.86 -10.10
CA ALA A 113 -0.92 -13.40 -10.61
C ALA A 113 -1.06 -11.87 -10.58
N LEU A 114 -0.51 -11.19 -9.56
CA LEU A 114 -0.45 -9.72 -9.55
C LEU A 114 0.48 -9.18 -10.62
N VAL A 115 1.62 -9.82 -10.89
CA VAL A 115 2.54 -9.44 -11.96
C VAL A 115 1.85 -9.53 -13.32
N ASP A 116 1.08 -10.59 -13.57
CA ASP A 116 0.26 -10.72 -14.78
C ASP A 116 -0.73 -9.55 -14.93
N ARG A 117 -1.36 -9.16 -13.83
CA ARG A 117 -2.37 -8.10 -13.81
C ARG A 117 -1.79 -6.71 -14.07
N VAL A 118 -0.65 -6.37 -13.46
CA VAL A 118 0.01 -5.06 -13.70
C VAL A 118 0.62 -4.94 -15.10
N LEU A 119 0.97 -6.06 -15.73
CA LEU A 119 1.45 -6.07 -17.11
C LEU A 119 0.30 -5.91 -18.13
N ARG A 120 -0.93 -6.26 -17.75
CA ARG A 120 -2.11 -6.19 -18.62
C ARG A 120 -3.29 -5.50 -17.92
N PRO A 121 -3.16 -4.20 -17.57
CA PRO A 121 -4.27 -3.44 -16.99
C PRO A 121 -5.43 -3.31 -17.99
N GLN A 122 -6.66 -3.19 -17.48
CA GLN A 122 -7.84 -3.04 -18.32
C GLN A 122 -8.06 -1.59 -18.74
N GLN A 123 -7.56 -0.62 -17.96
CA GLN A 123 -7.65 0.80 -18.25
C GLN A 123 -6.26 1.36 -18.59
N PRO A 124 -6.17 2.34 -19.49
CA PRO A 124 -4.94 3.07 -19.72
C PRO A 124 -4.50 3.81 -18.46
N GLY A 125 -3.22 3.69 -18.09
CA GLY A 125 -2.69 4.37 -16.91
C GLY A 125 -1.43 3.67 -16.39
N ALA A 126 -0.84 4.27 -15.36
CA ALA A 126 0.23 3.63 -14.62
C ALA A 126 -0.36 2.69 -13.56
N CYS A 127 0.22 1.50 -13.46
CA CYS A 127 0.04 0.64 -12.29
C CYS A 127 1.16 0.92 -11.28
N HIS A 128 0.91 0.58 -10.02
CA HIS A 128 1.90 0.69 -8.96
C HIS A 128 2.03 -0.64 -8.21
N LEU A 129 3.26 -1.01 -7.88
CA LEU A 129 3.55 -2.06 -6.93
C LEU A 129 4.33 -1.50 -5.74
N TYR A 130 4.02 -2.05 -4.58
CA TYR A 130 4.71 -1.82 -3.33
C TYR A 130 5.00 -3.18 -2.68
N VAL A 131 6.11 -3.29 -1.98
CA VAL A 131 6.48 -4.49 -1.23
C VAL A 131 6.87 -4.07 0.17
N TRP A 132 6.19 -4.62 1.17
CA TRP A 132 6.36 -4.18 2.54
C TRP A 132 6.10 -5.31 3.54
N ASP A 133 6.20 -5.01 4.83
CA ASP A 133 5.90 -5.95 5.91
C ASP A 133 4.38 -6.18 6.08
N ARG A 134 3.54 -5.31 5.50
CA ARG A 134 2.08 -5.34 5.62
C ARG A 134 1.41 -4.78 4.35
N PRO A 135 0.09 -4.99 4.16
CA PRO A 135 -0.65 -4.34 3.08
C PRO A 135 -0.54 -2.80 3.15
N HIS A 136 -0.23 -2.14 2.03
CA HIS A 136 -0.31 -0.68 1.93
C HIS A 136 -1.75 -0.25 1.59
N VAL A 137 -2.56 -0.04 2.64
CA VAL A 137 -3.99 0.27 2.51
C VAL A 137 -4.22 1.77 2.35
N ASP A 138 -3.60 2.56 3.22
CA ASP A 138 -3.76 4.01 3.29
C ASP A 138 -2.58 4.71 2.60
N PRO A 139 -2.80 5.46 1.51
CA PRO A 139 -1.73 6.21 0.82
C PRO A 139 -1.18 7.36 1.65
N GLU A 140 -1.90 7.83 2.67
CA GLU A 140 -1.45 8.91 3.55
C GLU A 140 -0.65 8.39 4.76
N ALA A 141 -0.62 7.06 4.95
CA ALA A 141 0.20 6.46 5.99
C ALA A 141 1.69 6.52 5.61
N PRO A 142 2.61 6.67 6.59
CA PRO A 142 4.04 6.61 6.34
C PRO A 142 4.44 5.28 5.69
N GLY A 143 5.25 5.38 4.63
CA GLY A 143 5.70 4.24 3.85
C GLY A 143 4.59 3.57 3.03
N PRO A 144 4.94 2.55 2.22
CA PRO A 144 6.30 2.07 1.99
C PRO A 144 7.13 3.08 1.20
N TYR A 145 8.37 3.27 1.62
CA TYR A 145 9.33 4.23 1.05
C TYR A 145 9.89 3.80 -0.31
N VAL A 146 9.43 2.67 -0.84
CA VAL A 146 9.84 2.11 -2.11
C VAL A 146 8.61 1.85 -2.96
N GLN A 147 8.65 2.29 -4.22
CA GLN A 147 7.57 2.15 -5.18
C GLN A 147 8.11 1.70 -6.53
N MET A 148 7.38 0.78 -7.17
CA MET A 148 7.54 0.47 -8.59
C MET A 148 6.33 0.99 -9.36
N ARG A 149 6.54 1.92 -10.28
CA ARG A 149 5.57 2.36 -11.27
C ARG A 149 5.75 1.54 -12.55
N ILE A 150 4.64 1.09 -13.13
CA ILE A 150 4.61 0.25 -14.31
C ILE A 150 3.72 0.94 -15.35
N VAL A 151 4.27 1.17 -16.53
CA VAL A 151 3.51 1.66 -17.70
C VAL A 151 3.75 0.71 -18.86
N THR A 152 2.66 0.20 -19.44
CA THR A 152 2.71 -0.80 -20.50
C THR A 152 1.90 -0.37 -21.72
N ASP A 153 2.34 -0.83 -22.89
CA ASP A 153 1.53 -0.98 -24.08
C ASP A 153 1.25 -2.48 -24.24
N THR A 154 -0.01 -2.88 -24.05
CA THR A 154 -0.42 -4.29 -24.02
C THR A 154 -0.45 -4.94 -25.40
N GLU A 155 -0.70 -4.16 -26.45
CA GLU A 155 -0.74 -4.63 -27.84
C GLU A 155 0.67 -4.89 -28.36
N ALA A 156 1.61 -4.01 -28.03
CA ALA A 156 3.02 -4.16 -28.39
C ALA A 156 3.81 -5.05 -27.41
N GLU A 157 3.20 -5.48 -26.29
CA GLU A 157 3.81 -6.27 -25.21
C GLU A 157 5.15 -5.69 -24.70
N VAL A 158 5.14 -4.38 -24.49
CA VAL A 158 6.30 -3.61 -24.02
C VAL A 158 5.90 -2.63 -22.91
N GLY A 159 6.88 -2.16 -22.14
CA GLY A 159 6.63 -1.26 -21.04
C GLY A 159 7.89 -0.67 -20.46
N VAL A 160 7.71 0.17 -19.44
CA VAL A 160 8.77 0.81 -18.67
C VAL A 160 8.48 0.59 -17.19
N LEU A 161 9.52 0.26 -16.44
CA LEU A 161 9.48 0.31 -14.98
C LEU A 161 10.15 1.58 -14.51
N ASN A 162 9.56 2.23 -13.52
CA ASN A 162 10.17 3.33 -12.78
C ASN A 162 10.18 2.98 -11.30
N PHE A 163 11.38 2.85 -10.74
CA PHE A 163 11.60 2.54 -9.35
C PHE A 163 11.93 3.84 -8.62
N THR A 164 11.26 4.08 -7.51
CA THR A 164 11.47 5.24 -6.65
C THR A 164 11.70 4.76 -5.23
N GLU A 165 12.69 5.33 -4.56
CA GLU A 165 12.94 5.12 -3.13
C GLU A 165 13.17 6.46 -2.42
N GLU A 166 12.75 6.54 -1.17
CA GLU A 166 13.09 7.64 -0.26
C GLU A 166 14.30 7.23 0.59
N SER A 167 15.35 8.06 0.62
CA SER A 167 16.54 7.83 1.44
C SER A 167 16.26 8.08 2.93
N GLU A 168 17.20 7.69 3.80
CA GLU A 168 17.13 8.00 5.25
C GLU A 168 17.06 9.51 5.53
N ASP A 169 17.58 10.34 4.63
CA ASP A 169 17.53 11.81 4.72
C ASP A 169 16.22 12.41 4.16
N GLY A 170 15.28 11.56 3.72
CA GLY A 170 14.02 11.97 3.10
C GLY A 170 14.15 12.41 1.63
N GLU A 171 15.29 12.15 0.99
CA GLU A 171 15.47 12.50 -0.42
C GLU A 171 14.89 11.40 -1.33
N MET A 172 13.99 11.80 -2.23
CA MET A 172 13.43 10.91 -3.25
C MET A 172 14.42 10.71 -4.39
N GLN A 173 14.80 9.45 -4.63
CA GLN A 173 15.60 9.03 -5.77
C GLN A 173 14.76 8.17 -6.71
N SER A 174 15.00 8.31 -8.02
CA SER A 174 14.22 7.59 -9.01
C SER A 174 15.06 7.12 -10.20
N TRP A 175 14.72 5.96 -10.72
CA TRP A 175 15.33 5.34 -11.90
C TRP A 175 14.24 4.79 -12.79
N HIS A 176 14.50 4.76 -14.08
CA HIS A 176 13.71 3.95 -15.01
C HIS A 176 14.59 2.88 -15.65
N THR A 177 13.95 1.86 -16.20
CA THR A 177 14.64 0.81 -16.93
C THR A 177 15.52 1.39 -18.03
N LEU A 178 16.57 0.65 -18.38
CA LEU A 178 17.47 0.93 -19.49
C LEU A 178 17.56 -0.31 -20.37
N ASN A 179 17.18 -0.14 -21.62
CA ASN A 179 17.40 -1.05 -22.72
C ASN A 179 18.64 -0.60 -23.51
N PRO A 180 19.78 -1.29 -23.40
CA PRO A 180 21.00 -0.96 -24.16
C PRO A 180 20.83 -1.10 -25.68
N GLN A 181 19.81 -1.81 -26.14
CA GLN A 181 19.46 -2.01 -27.54
C GLN A 181 18.00 -1.62 -27.76
N PRO A 182 17.70 -0.30 -27.83
CA PRO A 182 16.33 0.19 -27.90
C PRO A 182 15.56 -0.39 -29.09
N LEU A 183 14.29 -0.71 -28.87
CA LEU A 183 13.44 -1.27 -29.92
C LEU A 183 13.22 -0.20 -31.03
N PRO A 184 13.42 -0.55 -32.32
CA PRO A 184 13.25 0.36 -33.46
C PRO A 184 11.88 1.03 -33.60
N GLU A 185 10.83 0.42 -33.06
CA GLU A 185 9.46 0.93 -33.13
C GLU A 185 8.80 1.00 -31.74
N ALA A 186 9.60 1.23 -30.69
CA ALA A 186 9.05 1.30 -29.33
C ALA A 186 8.06 2.48 -29.21
N PRO A 187 6.84 2.25 -28.70
CA PRO A 187 5.85 3.30 -28.54
C PRO A 187 6.31 4.35 -27.52
N ALA A 188 5.84 5.57 -27.69
CA ALA A 188 6.10 6.67 -26.75
C ALA A 188 5.18 6.53 -25.53
N LEU A 189 5.67 5.86 -24.48
CA LEU A 189 4.92 5.64 -23.24
C LEU A 189 4.86 6.91 -22.39
N ARG A 190 3.66 7.23 -21.90
CA ARG A 190 3.40 8.40 -21.05
C ARG A 190 3.73 8.10 -19.60
N PHE A 191 4.28 9.07 -18.90
CA PHE A 191 4.53 8.93 -17.46
C PHE A 191 3.22 8.79 -16.66
N ASP A 192 2.23 9.60 -17.04
CA ASP A 192 0.85 9.57 -16.54
C ASP A 192 -0.13 9.90 -17.68
N ALA A 193 -1.38 9.43 -17.57
CA ALA A 193 -2.40 9.60 -18.60
C ALA A 193 -2.65 11.10 -18.97
N GLY A 194 -2.57 11.99 -17.97
CA GLY A 194 -2.73 13.44 -18.12
C GLY A 194 -1.43 14.22 -18.41
N SER A 195 -0.27 13.58 -18.41
CA SER A 195 1.02 14.27 -18.55
C SER A 195 1.52 14.31 -19.99
N THR A 196 2.19 15.40 -20.36
CA THR A 196 2.99 15.49 -21.59
C THR A 196 4.32 14.75 -21.46
N LEU A 197 4.75 14.41 -20.24
CA LEU A 197 5.97 13.68 -19.98
C LEU A 197 5.91 12.28 -20.61
N ARG A 198 7.03 11.88 -21.20
CA ARG A 198 7.24 10.58 -21.83
C ARG A 198 8.48 9.94 -21.25
N PHE A 199 8.47 8.62 -21.16
CA PHE A 199 9.69 7.89 -20.89
C PHE A 199 10.63 7.98 -22.10
N PRO A 200 11.95 8.08 -21.87
CA PRO A 200 12.92 7.88 -22.93
C PRO A 200 12.70 6.56 -23.64
N ARG A 201 12.87 6.55 -24.96
CA ARG A 201 12.65 5.35 -25.77
C ARG A 201 13.58 4.21 -25.39
N ASN A 202 14.80 4.52 -24.94
CA ASN A 202 15.75 3.54 -24.42
C ASN A 202 15.34 2.98 -23.05
N ALA A 203 14.23 3.40 -22.44
CA ALA A 203 13.72 2.78 -21.21
C ALA A 203 12.76 1.62 -21.48
N VAL A 204 12.26 1.49 -22.71
CA VAL A 204 11.23 0.51 -23.06
C VAL A 204 11.82 -0.90 -23.18
N LEU A 205 11.23 -1.84 -22.45
CA LEU A 205 11.59 -3.26 -22.41
C LEU A 205 10.40 -4.13 -22.83
N PRO A 206 10.64 -5.34 -23.38
CA PRO A 206 9.60 -6.32 -23.63
C PRO A 206 9.05 -6.91 -22.33
N PHE A 207 7.80 -7.40 -22.36
CA PHE A 207 7.11 -8.00 -21.21
C PHE A 207 7.90 -9.12 -20.53
N ARG A 208 8.68 -9.90 -21.28
CA ARG A 208 9.54 -10.94 -20.69
C ARG A 208 10.50 -10.36 -19.66
N ASP A 209 11.17 -9.26 -20.01
CA ASP A 209 12.19 -8.65 -19.16
C ASP A 209 11.53 -7.86 -18.01
N LEU A 210 10.37 -7.23 -18.27
CA LEU A 210 9.56 -6.59 -17.23
C LEU A 210 9.09 -7.62 -16.20
N ARG A 211 8.55 -8.77 -16.64
CA ARG A 211 8.10 -9.84 -15.75
C ARG A 211 9.23 -10.32 -14.85
N ALA A 212 10.40 -10.60 -15.41
CA ALA A 212 11.55 -11.03 -14.61
C ALA A 212 11.91 -10.02 -13.52
N ALA A 213 11.90 -8.72 -13.84
CA ALA A 213 12.14 -7.66 -12.86
C ALA A 213 11.02 -7.53 -11.82
N LEU A 214 9.75 -7.66 -12.23
CA LEU A 214 8.61 -7.57 -11.31
C LEU A 214 8.55 -8.79 -10.37
N ASP A 215 8.82 -9.99 -10.86
CA ASP A 215 8.92 -11.21 -10.05
C ASP A 215 10.07 -11.10 -9.03
N GLU A 216 11.18 -10.47 -9.41
CA GLU A 216 12.25 -10.16 -8.47
C GLU A 216 11.81 -9.11 -7.43
N PHE A 217 11.19 -8.01 -7.88
CA PHE A 217 10.72 -6.96 -7.00
C PHE A 217 9.72 -7.48 -5.96
N THR A 218 8.72 -8.26 -6.36
CA THR A 218 7.70 -8.81 -5.43
C THR A 218 8.28 -9.76 -4.37
N ARG A 219 9.45 -10.33 -4.63
CA ARG A 219 10.18 -11.19 -3.70
C ARG A 219 11.11 -10.41 -2.77
N THR A 220 11.82 -9.42 -3.28
CA THR A 220 12.89 -8.73 -2.53
C THR A 220 12.47 -7.37 -1.97
N GLY A 221 11.52 -6.70 -2.60
CA GLY A 221 11.19 -5.29 -2.36
C GLY A 221 12.30 -4.31 -2.74
N GLN A 222 13.37 -4.79 -3.38
CA GLN A 222 14.54 -4.00 -3.77
C GLN A 222 14.53 -3.72 -5.27
N ARG A 223 15.28 -2.72 -5.72
CA ARG A 223 15.44 -2.42 -7.15
C ARG A 223 15.98 -3.65 -7.89
N PRO A 224 15.22 -4.25 -8.82
CA PRO A 224 15.58 -5.51 -9.48
C PRO A 224 16.91 -5.48 -10.24
N GLU A 225 17.72 -6.52 -10.12
CA GLU A 225 18.94 -6.73 -10.90
C GLU A 225 18.70 -7.39 -12.25
N ALA A 226 17.53 -8.02 -12.46
CA ALA A 226 17.13 -8.64 -13.72
C ALA A 226 17.14 -7.68 -14.93
N VAL A 227 17.10 -6.37 -14.69
CA VAL A 227 17.14 -5.31 -15.71
C VAL A 227 18.17 -4.26 -15.37
N ARG A 228 18.61 -3.50 -16.38
CA ARG A 228 19.47 -2.34 -16.15
C ARG A 228 18.63 -1.11 -15.85
N TRP A 229 19.21 -0.18 -15.11
CA TRP A 229 18.58 1.06 -14.69
C TRP A 229 19.42 2.26 -15.15
N GLN A 230 18.74 3.38 -15.39
CA GLN A 230 19.35 4.69 -15.58
C GLN A 230 18.62 5.71 -14.68
N PRO A 231 19.30 6.74 -14.17
CA PRO A 231 18.66 7.76 -13.34
C PRO A 231 17.49 8.41 -14.08
N ALA A 232 16.35 8.56 -13.41
CA ALA A 232 15.22 9.27 -13.96
C ALA A 232 15.55 10.77 -13.94
N ARG A 233 16.01 11.29 -15.07
CA ARG A 233 16.16 12.74 -15.24
C ARG A 233 14.81 13.31 -15.65
N TRP A 234 14.23 14.13 -14.79
CA TRP A 234 13.03 14.90 -15.10
C TRP A 234 13.46 16.28 -15.59
N GLY A 235 13.64 16.40 -16.91
CA GLY A 235 14.08 17.66 -17.54
C GLY A 235 14.74 17.42 -18.89
N ASP A 236 14.22 18.13 -19.88
CA ASP A 236 14.68 18.32 -21.27
C ASP A 236 14.56 17.11 -22.22
N LEU A 237 13.35 16.95 -22.77
CA LEU A 237 13.13 16.48 -24.15
C LEU A 237 12.56 17.61 -24.98
#